data_AF-A0A382YC71-F1
#
_entry.id   AF-A0A382YC71-F1
#
_cell.length_a   1.000
_cell.length_b   1.000
_cell.length_c   1.000
_cell.angle_alpha   90.00
_cell.angle_beta   90.00
_cell.angle_gamma   90.00
#
_symmetry.space_group_name_H-M   'P 1'
#
loop_
_entity.id
_entity.type
_entity.pdbx_description
1 polymer ?
#
loop_
_entity_poly.entity_id
_entity_poly.type
_entity_poly.pdbx_seq_one_letter_code
_entity_poly.pdbx_strand_id
1 'polypeptide(L)'
;TVDIFDHKSKTTKAMETYKYQLKKEMNVSDSILNATEGGVNIPGAINISLKEAIIKHCHENKLPIVSDYLKKIKLPTKNKSLSASIRKQLDKFDKIKNAIKKIEDKYLINNKQSIDERKFVLEMESFYVDLLKDKTTTALMQGYDYIAFVEWNQKTKRINNAASKSSASDSIQKKNLRDRVFIVRLSKAIDFLTHGFRNLENQLC
;
A
#
# COMPACT_ATOMS: atom_id res chain seq x y z
N THR A 1 6.25 16.87 5.35
CA THR A 1 6.43 15.45 5.73
C THR A 1 7.25 14.75 4.68
N VAL A 2 8.06 13.75 5.06
CA VAL A 2 8.81 12.94 4.09
C VAL A 2 7.92 11.77 3.63
N ASP A 3 7.78 11.56 2.32
CA ASP A 3 7.00 10.45 1.74
C ASP A 3 7.72 9.10 1.94
N ILE A 4 7.21 8.01 1.35
CA ILE A 4 7.82 6.68 1.46
C ILE A 4 9.11 6.51 0.62
N PHE A 5 9.48 7.52 -0.17
CA PHE A 5 10.63 7.53 -1.07
C PHE A 5 11.65 8.60 -0.64
N ASP A 6 11.60 9.02 0.62
CA ASP A 6 12.45 10.05 1.19
C ASP A 6 12.37 11.44 0.53
N HIS A 7 11.33 11.71 -0.26
CA HIS A 7 11.12 13.06 -0.78
C HIS A 7 10.45 13.94 0.27
N LYS A 8 10.99 15.14 0.46
CA LYS A 8 10.37 16.17 1.30
C LYS A 8 9.11 16.69 0.62
N SER A 9 7.95 16.18 1.01
CA SER A 9 6.66 16.75 0.64
C SER A 9 6.35 17.95 1.55
N LYS A 10 6.19 19.14 0.98
CA LYS A 10 5.63 20.30 1.67
C LYS A 10 4.16 20.42 1.29
N THR A 11 3.26 20.30 2.26
CA THR A 11 1.90 20.80 2.13
C THR A 11 1.96 22.32 2.01
N THR A 12 1.14 22.92 1.15
CA THR A 12 1.06 24.38 1.08
C THR A 12 0.42 24.92 2.37
N LYS A 13 0.77 26.16 2.75
CA LYS A 13 0.14 26.84 3.90
C LYS A 13 -1.39 26.86 3.76
N ALA A 14 -1.87 27.05 2.53
CA ALA A 14 -3.29 26.95 2.18
C ALA A 14 -3.89 25.58 2.51
N MET A 15 -3.26 24.47 2.13
CA MET A 15 -3.79 23.13 2.45
C MET A 15 -3.81 22.82 3.94
N GLU A 16 -2.82 23.26 4.72
CA GLU A 16 -2.89 23.12 6.19
C GLU A 16 -3.99 24.00 6.77
N THR A 17 -4.18 25.23 6.27
CA THR A 17 -5.30 26.10 6.67
C THR A 17 -6.65 25.43 6.36
N TYR A 18 -6.84 24.90 5.15
CA TYR A 18 -8.06 24.21 4.77
C TYR A 18 -8.33 22.98 5.62
N LYS A 19 -7.32 22.19 5.96
CA LYS A 19 -7.45 21.04 6.87
C LYS A 19 -8.03 21.44 8.24
N TYR A 20 -7.54 22.52 8.85
CA TYR A 20 -8.06 22.97 10.14
C TYR A 20 -9.41 23.68 10.03
N GLN A 21 -9.67 24.35 8.92
CA GLN A 21 -10.96 24.97 8.67
C GLN A 21 -12.05 23.92 8.44
N LEU A 22 -11.77 22.89 7.60
CA LEU A 22 -12.66 21.75 7.45
C LEU A 22 -13.01 21.14 8.80
N LYS A 23 -12.02 20.86 9.66
CA LYS A 23 -12.27 20.35 11.02
C LYS A 23 -13.25 21.22 11.83
N LYS A 24 -13.16 22.55 11.73
CA LYS A 24 -14.05 23.46 12.48
C LYS A 24 -15.50 23.40 11.99
N GLU A 25 -15.68 23.16 10.69
CA GLU A 25 -17.00 23.03 10.05
C GLU A 25 -17.58 21.61 10.18
N MET A 26 -16.83 20.65 10.75
CA MET A 26 -17.31 19.29 10.99
C MET A 26 -18.26 19.25 12.19
N ASN A 27 -19.48 18.78 11.98
CA ASN A 27 -20.39 18.44 13.07
C ASN A 27 -19.90 17.21 13.84
N VAL A 28 -19.88 17.31 15.16
CA VAL A 28 -19.39 16.25 16.07
C VAL A 28 -20.26 14.98 16.04
N SER A 29 -21.52 15.12 15.61
CA SER A 29 -22.48 14.02 15.49
C SER A 29 -22.30 13.16 14.24
N ASP A 30 -21.60 13.66 13.22
CA ASP A 30 -21.56 13.03 11.90
C ASP A 30 -20.31 12.17 11.73
N SER A 31 -20.47 10.98 11.15
CA SER A 31 -19.33 10.14 10.75
C SER A 31 -18.73 10.67 9.44
N ILE A 32 -17.70 11.50 9.55
CA ILE A 32 -17.06 12.12 8.39
C ILE A 32 -15.91 11.25 7.89
N LEU A 33 -15.91 10.98 6.58
CA LEU A 33 -14.94 10.11 5.92
C LEU A 33 -13.98 10.94 5.07
N ASN A 34 -12.68 10.71 5.21
CA ASN A 34 -11.66 11.27 4.34
C ASN A 34 -11.18 10.20 3.36
N ALA A 35 -11.69 10.29 2.12
CA ALA A 35 -11.40 9.33 1.04
C ALA A 35 -10.29 9.80 0.08
N THR A 36 -9.48 10.80 0.47
CA THR A 36 -8.42 11.33 -0.39
C THR A 36 -7.22 10.38 -0.42
N GLU A 37 -7.16 9.52 -1.44
CA GLU A 37 -6.00 8.65 -1.68
C GLU A 37 -4.76 9.50 -2.00
N GLY A 38 -3.78 9.51 -1.09
CA GLY A 38 -2.59 10.37 -1.19
C GLY A 38 -2.76 11.80 -0.64
N GLY A 39 -3.92 12.13 -0.09
CA GLY A 39 -4.24 13.47 0.43
C GLY A 39 -3.78 13.73 1.87
N VAL A 40 -4.06 14.94 2.35
CA VAL A 40 -3.73 15.37 3.71
C VAL A 40 -4.73 14.78 4.69
N ASN A 41 -4.23 14.16 5.76
CA ASN A 41 -5.07 13.66 6.85
C ASN A 41 -5.82 14.81 7.54
N ILE A 42 -7.16 14.73 7.60
CA ILE A 42 -8.01 15.72 8.26
C ILE A 42 -8.38 15.21 9.66
N PRO A 43 -7.96 15.89 10.75
CA PRO A 43 -8.23 15.43 12.11
C PRO A 43 -9.74 15.46 12.41
N GLY A 44 -10.27 14.37 12.94
CA GLY A 44 -11.71 14.21 13.22
C GLY A 44 -12.44 13.41 12.14
N ALA A 45 -11.85 13.25 10.95
CA ALA A 45 -12.37 12.38 9.91
C ALA A 45 -11.76 10.97 9.97
N ILE A 46 -12.53 9.97 9.57
CA ILE A 46 -12.09 8.59 9.40
C ILE A 46 -11.44 8.47 8.02
N ASN A 47 -10.13 8.19 7.98
CA ASN A 47 -9.47 7.95 6.69
C ASN A 47 -9.87 6.58 6.16
N ILE A 48 -10.37 6.55 4.93
CA ILE A 48 -10.74 5.33 4.21
C ILE A 48 -10.27 5.46 2.76
N SER A 49 -10.12 4.35 2.03
CA SER A 49 -9.93 4.46 0.57
C SER A 49 -11.22 4.91 -0.10
N LEU A 50 -11.11 5.51 -1.29
CA LEU A 50 -12.29 5.85 -2.09
C LEU A 50 -13.09 4.59 -2.42
N LYS A 51 -12.39 3.49 -2.70
CA LYS A 51 -12.99 2.18 -2.92
C LYS A 51 -13.83 1.71 -1.73
N GLU A 52 -13.31 1.80 -0.50
CA GLU A 52 -14.06 1.40 0.70
C GLU A 52 -15.23 2.34 0.99
N ALA A 53 -15.07 3.64 0.75
CA ALA A 53 -16.15 4.63 0.88
C ALA A 53 -17.33 4.25 -0.02
N ILE A 54 -17.05 3.95 -1.29
CA ILE A 54 -18.04 3.54 -2.27
C ILE A 54 -18.72 2.24 -1.83
N ILE A 55 -17.96 1.22 -1.44
CA ILE A 55 -18.54 -0.08 -1.02
C ILE A 55 -19.42 0.06 0.24
N LYS A 56 -19.00 0.88 1.21
CA LYS A 56 -19.70 1.02 2.50
C LYS A 56 -20.89 1.97 2.47
N HIS A 57 -20.94 2.91 1.52
CA HIS A 57 -21.94 3.98 1.56
C HIS A 57 -22.74 4.12 0.27
N CYS A 58 -22.34 3.48 -0.82
CA CYS A 58 -23.15 3.35 -2.03
C CYS A 58 -23.79 1.96 -2.07
N HIS A 59 -24.82 1.75 -1.23
CA HIS A 59 -25.59 0.50 -1.18
C HIS A 59 -26.57 0.35 -2.34
N GLU A 60 -27.06 1.46 -2.87
CA GLU A 60 -27.88 1.48 -4.07
C GLU A 60 -27.12 2.23 -5.14
N ASN A 61 -26.80 1.52 -6.22
CA ASN A 61 -26.67 2.15 -7.51
C ASN A 61 -27.05 1.07 -8.52
N LYS A 62 -28.07 1.36 -9.33
CA LYS A 62 -28.01 1.00 -10.76
C LYS A 62 -26.77 1.72 -11.29
N LEU A 63 -25.58 1.20 -10.96
CA LEU A 63 -24.35 1.66 -11.54
C LEU A 63 -24.58 1.50 -13.03
N PRO A 64 -24.52 2.57 -13.83
CA PRO A 64 -24.58 2.39 -15.26
C PRO A 64 -23.52 1.35 -15.58
N ILE A 65 -23.92 0.28 -16.26
CA ILE A 65 -23.07 -0.89 -16.46
C ILE A 65 -21.76 -0.35 -17.00
N VAL A 66 -20.70 -0.41 -16.19
CA VAL A 66 -19.41 0.24 -16.49
C VAL A 66 -18.88 -0.24 -17.84
N SER A 67 -19.32 -1.43 -18.28
CA SER A 67 -19.13 -1.96 -19.62
C SER A 67 -19.46 -0.96 -20.74
N ASP A 68 -20.51 -0.15 -20.62
CA ASP A 68 -20.94 0.75 -21.70
C ASP A 68 -20.04 1.99 -21.84
N TYR A 69 -19.42 2.42 -20.74
CA TYR A 69 -18.37 3.44 -20.78
C TYR A 69 -17.02 2.85 -21.22
N LEU A 70 -16.69 1.64 -20.77
CA LEU A 70 -15.46 0.94 -21.18
C LEU A 70 -15.46 0.58 -22.66
N LYS A 71 -16.62 0.19 -23.23
CA LYS A 71 -16.79 -0.08 -24.67
C LYS A 71 -16.51 1.15 -25.55
N LYS A 72 -16.67 2.37 -25.01
CA LYS A 72 -16.39 3.62 -25.73
C LYS A 72 -14.91 3.98 -25.73
N ILE A 73 -14.11 3.37 -24.85
CA ILE A 73 -12.65 3.53 -24.88
C ILE A 73 -12.16 2.75 -26.10
N LYS A 74 -11.66 3.45 -27.12
CA LYS A 74 -10.96 2.80 -28.22
C LYS A 74 -9.84 1.96 -27.62
N LEU A 75 -9.93 0.64 -27.78
CA LEU A 75 -8.83 -0.26 -27.46
C LEU A 75 -7.61 0.22 -28.27
N PRO A 76 -6.47 0.49 -27.61
CA PRO A 76 -5.26 0.82 -28.33
C PRO A 76 -4.96 -0.33 -29.31
N THR A 77 -4.70 0.01 -30.57
CA THR A 77 -4.19 -0.95 -31.56
C THR A 77 -2.95 -1.63 -30.99
N LYS A 78 -2.89 -2.97 -31.09
CA LYS A 78 -1.89 -3.85 -30.45
C LYS A 78 -0.51 -3.19 -30.41
N ASN A 79 -0.17 -2.62 -29.25
CA ASN A 79 1.12 -1.96 -29.06
C ASN A 79 2.10 -3.01 -28.52
N LYS A 80 3.06 -3.43 -29.35
CA LYS A 80 4.12 -4.37 -28.93
C LYS A 80 4.86 -3.87 -27.68
N SER A 81 4.91 -2.55 -27.44
CA SER A 81 5.53 -1.96 -26.23
C SER A 81 4.72 -2.20 -24.95
N LEU A 82 3.39 -2.32 -25.06
CA LEU A 82 2.51 -2.55 -23.91
C LEU A 82 2.62 -3.99 -23.40
N SER A 83 2.61 -4.97 -24.31
CA SER A 83 2.82 -6.39 -23.95
C SER A 83 4.20 -6.59 -23.28
N ALA A 84 5.26 -5.99 -23.84
CA ALA A 84 6.59 -6.03 -23.23
C ALA A 84 6.62 -5.39 -21.83
N SER A 85 5.90 -4.28 -21.63
CA SER A 85 5.80 -3.61 -20.33
C SER A 85 5.03 -4.45 -19.30
N ILE A 86 3.95 -5.13 -19.71
CA ILE A 86 3.18 -6.04 -18.85
C ILE A 86 4.03 -7.22 -18.40
N ARG A 87 4.73 -7.89 -19.33
CA ARG A 87 5.65 -8.99 -18.99
C ARG A 87 6.75 -8.54 -18.03
N LYS A 88 7.35 -7.38 -18.29
CA LYS A 88 8.37 -6.81 -17.41
C LYS A 88 7.85 -6.58 -15.99
N GLN A 89 6.58 -6.20 -15.82
CA GLN A 89 5.99 -6.05 -14.49
C GLN A 89 5.65 -7.39 -13.84
N LEU A 90 5.14 -8.36 -14.61
CA LEU A 90 4.91 -9.72 -14.14
C LEU A 90 6.20 -10.37 -13.61
N ASP A 91 7.31 -10.26 -14.34
CA ASP A 91 8.62 -10.77 -13.91
C ASP A 91 9.07 -10.16 -12.57
N LYS A 92 8.75 -8.88 -12.35
CA LYS A 92 9.08 -8.19 -11.09
C LYS A 92 8.17 -8.65 -9.95
N PHE A 93 6.87 -8.79 -10.20
CA PHE A 93 5.94 -9.33 -9.21
C PHE A 93 6.33 -10.75 -8.79
N ASP A 94 6.72 -11.61 -9.74
CA ASP A 94 7.19 -12.96 -9.43
C ASP A 94 8.48 -12.95 -8.61
N LYS A 95 9.44 -12.05 -8.90
CA LYS A 95 10.65 -11.87 -8.07
C LYS A 95 10.31 -11.45 -6.63
N ILE A 96 9.41 -10.48 -6.47
CA ILE A 96 9.00 -10.00 -5.14
C ILE A 96 8.25 -11.11 -4.39
N LYS A 97 7.32 -11.81 -5.06
CA LYS A 97 6.58 -12.94 -4.48
C LYS A 97 7.51 -14.05 -4.01
N ASN A 98 8.51 -14.39 -4.81
CA ASN A 98 9.51 -15.39 -4.43
C ASN A 98 10.36 -14.94 -3.23
N ALA A 99 10.70 -13.65 -3.15
CA ALA A 99 11.41 -13.10 -2.00
C ALA A 99 10.55 -13.16 -0.73
N ILE A 100 9.28 -12.78 -0.81
CA ILE A 100 8.31 -12.90 0.29
C ILE A 100 8.20 -14.36 0.75
N LYS A 101 7.99 -15.28 -0.20
CA LYS A 101 7.86 -16.71 0.12
C LYS A 101 9.10 -17.25 0.84
N LYS A 102 10.31 -16.87 0.42
CA LYS A 102 11.55 -17.28 1.12
C LYS A 102 11.58 -16.80 2.58
N ILE A 103 11.12 -15.58 2.84
CA ILE A 103 11.03 -15.03 4.19
C ILE A 103 9.94 -15.77 5.00
N GLU A 104 8.78 -16.01 4.39
CA GLU A 104 7.68 -16.76 5.00
C GLU A 104 8.11 -18.19 5.35
N ASP A 105 8.71 -18.92 4.42
CA ASP A 105 9.20 -20.29 4.61
C ASP A 105 10.24 -20.35 5.74
N LYS A 106 11.11 -19.34 5.83
CA LYS A 106 12.21 -19.28 6.81
C LYS A 106 11.75 -18.91 8.23
N TYR A 107 10.76 -18.02 8.36
CA TYR A 107 10.42 -17.41 9.65
C TYR A 107 8.97 -17.59 10.07
N LEU A 108 8.05 -17.96 9.17
CA LEU A 108 6.60 -17.92 9.42
C LEU A 108 5.91 -19.29 9.32
N ILE A 109 6.55 -20.31 8.69
CA ILE A 109 5.92 -21.63 8.44
C ILE A 109 6.08 -22.65 9.59
N ASN A 110 6.97 -22.44 10.57
CA ASN A 110 7.20 -23.43 11.65
C ASN A 110 6.91 -22.90 13.07
N ASN A 111 5.89 -23.48 13.71
CA ASN A 111 5.50 -23.23 15.11
C ASN A 111 6.43 -23.91 16.17
N LYS A 112 7.51 -24.58 15.76
CA LYS A 112 8.35 -25.41 16.65
C LYS A 112 9.75 -24.84 16.97
N GLN A 113 10.18 -23.77 16.31
CA GLN A 113 11.45 -23.10 16.61
C GLN A 113 11.17 -21.70 17.12
N SER A 114 11.85 -21.29 18.19
CA SER A 114 11.85 -19.89 18.62
C SER A 114 12.41 -19.06 17.47
N ILE A 115 11.53 -18.34 16.78
CA ILE A 115 11.90 -17.49 15.65
C ILE A 115 12.83 -16.41 16.19
N ASP A 116 14.04 -16.31 15.62
CA ASP A 116 14.95 -15.22 15.92
C ASP A 116 14.37 -13.93 15.33
N GLU A 117 13.63 -13.20 16.17
CA GLU A 117 12.92 -11.98 15.78
C GLU A 117 13.85 -10.93 15.20
N ARG A 118 15.10 -10.88 15.66
CA ARG A 118 16.11 -9.94 15.19
C ARG A 118 16.52 -10.27 13.76
N LYS A 119 16.79 -11.54 13.46
CA LYS A 119 17.11 -11.97 12.08
C LYS A 119 15.94 -11.73 11.13
N PHE A 120 14.71 -12.02 11.54
CA PHE A 120 13.53 -11.71 10.74
C PHE A 120 13.44 -10.22 10.41
N VAL A 121 13.55 -9.35 11.42
CA VAL A 121 13.48 -7.89 11.22
C VAL A 121 14.58 -7.39 10.28
N LEU A 122 15.82 -7.88 10.42
CA LEU A 122 16.92 -7.49 9.54
C LEU A 122 16.68 -7.91 8.08
N GLU A 123 16.13 -9.11 7.86
CA GLU A 123 15.84 -9.59 6.52
C GLU A 123 14.67 -8.82 5.89
N MET A 124 13.66 -8.47 6.69
CA MET A 124 12.57 -7.58 6.25
C MET A 124 13.07 -6.17 5.90
N GLU A 125 13.97 -5.60 6.69
CA GLU A 125 14.57 -4.29 6.39
C GLU A 125 15.36 -4.32 5.07
N SER A 126 16.16 -5.37 4.84
CA SER A 126 16.86 -5.57 3.57
C SER A 126 15.88 -5.71 2.41
N PHE A 127 14.83 -6.51 2.59
CA PHE A 127 13.78 -6.68 1.59
C PHE A 127 13.10 -5.36 1.23
N TYR A 128 12.77 -4.51 2.22
CA TYR A 128 12.16 -3.21 1.95
C TYR A 128 13.09 -2.25 1.20
N VAL A 129 14.39 -2.26 1.51
CA VAL A 129 15.37 -1.47 0.76
C VAL A 129 15.36 -1.86 -0.72
N ASP A 130 15.33 -3.15 -1.02
CA ASP A 130 15.28 -3.62 -2.40
C ASP A 130 13.94 -3.36 -3.08
N LEU A 131 12.83 -3.50 -2.34
CA LEU A 131 11.48 -3.17 -2.81
C LEU A 131 11.39 -1.70 -3.25
N LEU A 132 11.83 -0.78 -2.38
CA LEU A 132 11.70 0.67 -2.58
C LEU A 132 12.63 1.22 -3.67
N LYS A 133 13.68 0.49 -4.07
CA LYS A 133 14.50 0.84 -5.25
C LYS A 133 13.67 0.85 -6.53
N ASP A 134 12.69 -0.04 -6.66
CA ASP A 134 11.78 -0.07 -7.80
C ASP A 134 10.54 0.79 -7.55
N LYS A 135 10.70 2.10 -7.74
CA LYS A 135 9.64 3.10 -7.50
C LYS A 135 8.36 2.80 -8.28
N THR A 136 8.48 2.36 -9.54
CA THR A 136 7.31 2.08 -10.39
C THR A 136 6.50 0.90 -9.86
N THR A 137 7.17 -0.21 -9.54
CA THR A 137 6.49 -1.42 -9.06
C THR A 137 5.90 -1.19 -7.67
N THR A 138 6.65 -0.50 -6.80
CA THR A 138 6.17 -0.07 -5.48
C THR A 138 4.94 0.81 -5.59
N ALA A 139 4.93 1.79 -6.49
CA ALA A 139 3.78 2.66 -6.70
C ALA A 139 2.54 1.88 -7.18
N LEU A 140 2.71 0.84 -8.01
CA LEU A 140 1.60 -0.03 -8.41
C LEU A 140 1.02 -0.81 -7.22
N MET A 141 1.88 -1.37 -6.36
CA MET A 141 1.45 -2.06 -5.13
C MET A 141 0.78 -1.12 -4.14
N GLN A 142 1.34 0.09 -3.96
CA GLN A 142 0.73 1.12 -3.14
C GLN A 142 -0.59 1.61 -3.71
N GLY A 143 -0.72 1.75 -5.03
CA GLY A 143 -1.97 2.15 -5.68
C GLY A 143 -3.09 1.13 -5.44
N TYR A 144 -2.75 -0.15 -5.26
CA TYR A 144 -3.71 -1.19 -4.91
C TYR A 144 -4.06 -1.21 -3.40
N ASP A 145 -3.05 -1.22 -2.52
CA ASP A 145 -3.24 -1.28 -1.07
C ASP A 145 -2.60 -0.06 -0.37
N TYR A 146 -3.15 1.12 -0.65
CA TYR A 146 -2.62 2.39 -0.15
C TYR A 146 -2.57 2.43 1.38
N ILE A 147 -3.63 1.95 2.03
CA ILE A 147 -3.76 1.97 3.49
C ILE A 147 -2.66 1.13 4.15
N ALA A 148 -2.38 -0.09 3.64
CA ALA A 148 -1.31 -0.91 4.22
C ALA A 148 0.05 -0.22 4.18
N PHE A 149 0.40 0.45 3.07
CA PHE A 149 1.65 1.19 2.95
C PHE A 149 1.70 2.42 3.87
N VAL A 150 0.58 3.15 4.02
CA VAL A 150 0.48 4.28 4.94
C VAL A 150 0.63 3.82 6.39
N GLU A 151 -0.09 2.79 6.80
CA GLU A 151 -0.02 2.24 8.16
C GLU A 151 1.38 1.72 8.47
N TRP A 152 1.99 0.99 7.54
CA TRP A 152 3.36 0.52 7.66
C TRP A 152 4.34 1.69 7.82
N ASN A 153 4.25 2.74 7.00
CA ASN A 153 5.12 3.92 7.11
C ASN A 153 4.91 4.68 8.43
N GLN A 154 3.66 4.87 8.86
CA GLN A 154 3.35 5.53 10.13
C GLN A 154 3.89 4.73 11.32
N LYS A 155 3.69 3.40 11.34
CA LYS A 155 4.24 2.53 12.38
C LYS A 155 5.77 2.57 12.37
N THR A 156 6.39 2.54 11.20
CA THR A 156 7.86 2.66 11.04
C THR A 156 8.39 3.95 11.65
N LYS A 157 7.77 5.10 11.33
CA LYS A 157 8.16 6.40 11.90
C LYS A 157 7.97 6.45 13.41
N ARG A 158 6.87 5.91 13.94
CA ARG A 158 6.62 5.85 15.40
C ARG A 158 7.68 5.01 16.12
N ILE A 159 8.02 3.85 15.56
CA ILE A 159 9.07 2.97 16.11
C ILE A 159 10.42 3.69 16.10
N ASN A 160 10.80 4.29 14.97
CA ASN A 160 12.09 4.98 14.83
C ASN A 160 12.20 6.21 15.76
N ASN A 161 11.12 6.98 15.91
CA ASN A 161 11.11 8.15 16.81
C ASN A 161 11.17 7.75 18.29
N ALA A 162 10.63 6.58 18.65
CA ALA A 162 10.68 6.05 20.01
C ALA A 162 11.98 5.28 20.30
N ALA A 163 12.76 4.93 19.28
CA ALA A 163 13.94 4.07 19.41
C ALA A 163 15.02 4.64 20.34
N SER A 164 15.12 5.97 20.47
CA SER A 164 16.04 6.61 21.42
C SER A 164 15.59 6.53 22.89
N LYS A 165 14.33 6.16 23.14
CA LYS A 165 13.71 6.11 24.48
C LYS A 165 13.29 4.70 24.90
N SER A 166 13.34 3.72 24.01
CA SER A 166 12.94 2.33 24.26
C SER A 166 14.14 1.40 24.28
N SER A 167 14.04 0.27 24.96
CA SER A 167 15.07 -0.78 24.87
C SER A 167 15.18 -1.33 23.43
N ALA A 168 16.35 -1.87 23.09
CA ALA A 168 16.58 -2.47 21.78
C ALA A 168 15.63 -3.66 21.52
N SER A 169 15.33 -4.46 22.55
CA SER A 169 14.36 -5.56 22.47
C SER A 169 12.95 -5.08 22.16
N ASP A 170 12.48 -3.99 22.79
CA ASP A 170 11.13 -3.45 22.53
C ASP A 170 10.99 -2.94 21.10
N SER A 171 12.05 -2.35 20.56
CA SER A 171 12.08 -1.89 19.17
C SER A 171 11.99 -3.08 18.20
N ILE A 172 12.78 -4.13 18.43
CA ILE A 172 12.77 -5.36 17.62
C ILE A 172 11.38 -6.02 17.64
N GLN A 173 10.77 -6.17 18.81
CA GLN A 173 9.45 -6.79 18.93
C GLN A 173 8.37 -5.99 18.18
N LYS A 174 8.39 -4.65 18.30
CA LYS A 174 7.45 -3.79 17.56
C LYS A 174 7.65 -3.87 16.04
N LYS A 175 8.91 -3.91 15.58
CA LYS A 175 9.23 -4.11 14.16
C LYS A 175 8.71 -5.46 13.68
N ASN A 176 8.99 -6.53 14.43
CA ASN A 176 8.55 -7.90 14.12
C ASN A 176 7.02 -7.98 13.90
N LEU A 177 6.23 -7.45 14.85
CA LEU A 177 4.77 -7.43 14.75
C LEU A 177 4.28 -6.64 13.52
N ARG A 178 4.88 -5.47 13.28
CA ARG A 178 4.54 -4.61 12.12
C ARG A 178 4.88 -5.30 10.80
N ASP A 179 6.02 -5.98 10.72
CA ASP A 179 6.50 -6.64 9.51
C ASP A 179 5.70 -7.90 9.17
N ARG A 180 5.29 -8.69 10.18
CA ARG A 180 4.37 -9.83 10.00
C ARG A 180 3.02 -9.42 9.43
N VAL A 181 2.48 -8.27 9.85
CA VAL A 181 1.21 -7.77 9.32
C VAL A 181 1.39 -7.28 7.88
N PHE A 182 2.47 -6.53 7.63
CA PHE A 182 2.67 -5.91 6.33
C PHE A 182 3.02 -6.92 5.24
N ILE A 183 3.83 -7.95 5.52
CA ILE A 183 4.21 -8.95 4.52
C ILE A 183 3.00 -9.71 3.96
N VAL A 184 2.02 -10.03 4.81
CA VAL A 184 0.75 -10.67 4.42
C VAL A 184 -0.08 -9.76 3.51
N ARG A 185 -0.14 -8.46 3.82
CA ARG A 185 -0.85 -7.47 2.99
C ARG A 185 -0.17 -7.32 1.63
N LEU A 186 1.16 -7.22 1.64
CA LEU A 186 1.97 -7.09 0.43
C LEU A 186 1.83 -8.32 -0.48
N SER A 187 1.84 -9.53 0.09
CA SER A 187 1.62 -10.78 -0.65
C SER A 187 0.27 -10.78 -1.39
N LYS A 188 -0.81 -10.39 -0.70
CA LYS A 188 -2.15 -10.24 -1.31
C LYS A 188 -2.20 -9.19 -2.41
N ALA A 189 -1.50 -8.06 -2.23
CA ALA A 189 -1.41 -7.02 -3.25
C ALA A 189 -0.73 -7.54 -4.53
N ILE A 190 0.35 -8.28 -4.37
CA ILE A 190 1.08 -8.89 -5.50
C ILE A 190 0.23 -9.93 -6.21
N ASP A 191 -0.50 -10.78 -5.48
CA ASP A 191 -1.40 -11.77 -6.08
C ASP A 191 -2.49 -11.12 -6.94
N PHE A 192 -3.13 -10.08 -6.41
CA PHE A 192 -4.14 -9.33 -7.14
C PHE A 192 -3.58 -8.68 -8.41
N LEU A 193 -2.44 -7.98 -8.28
CA LEU A 193 -1.80 -7.30 -9.41
C LEU A 193 -1.32 -8.30 -10.47
N THR A 194 -0.73 -9.42 -10.05
CA THR A 194 -0.30 -10.49 -10.95
C THR A 194 -1.48 -11.04 -11.74
N HIS A 195 -2.63 -11.29 -11.09
CA HIS A 195 -3.83 -11.73 -11.77
C HIS A 195 -4.34 -10.68 -12.77
N GLY A 196 -4.41 -9.41 -12.37
CA GLY A 196 -4.83 -8.31 -13.25
C GLY A 196 -3.93 -8.16 -14.48
N PHE A 197 -2.62 -8.20 -14.29
CA PHE A 197 -1.65 -8.07 -15.39
C PHE A 197 -1.68 -9.28 -16.33
N ARG A 198 -1.87 -10.51 -15.83
CA ARG A 198 -2.06 -11.70 -16.68
C ARG A 198 -3.34 -11.62 -17.52
N ASN A 199 -4.43 -11.13 -16.94
CA ASN A 199 -5.67 -10.91 -17.69
C ASN A 199 -5.48 -9.87 -18.80
N LEU A 200 -4.76 -8.79 -18.53
CA LEU A 200 -4.41 -7.78 -19.54
C LEU A 200 -3.51 -8.37 -20.64
N GLU A 201 -2.52 -9.19 -20.28
CA GLU A 201 -1.66 -9.88 -21.25
C GLU A 201 -2.48 -10.76 -22.20
N ASN A 202 -3.39 -11.58 -21.65
CA ASN A 202 -4.24 -12.48 -22.42
C ASN A 202 -5.19 -11.73 -23.38
N GLN A 203 -5.61 -10.52 -23.04
CA GLN A 203 -6.44 -9.68 -23.92
C GLN A 203 -5.65 -9.00 -25.05
N LEU A 204 -4.33 -8.90 -24.90
CA LEU A 204 -3.44 -8.27 -25.89
C LEU A 204 -2.86 -9.26 -26.91
N CYS A 205 -2.72 -10.54 -26.53
CA CYS A 205 -2.37 -11.65 -27.42
C CYS A 205 -3.53 -11.97 -28.36
#